data_AF-A0AAN7YKS5-F1
#
_entry.id   AF-A0AAN7YKS5-F1
#
_cell.length_a   1.000
_cell.length_b   1.000
_cell.length_c   1.000
_cell.angle_alpha   90.00
_cell.angle_beta   90.00
_cell.angle_gamma   90.00
#
_symmetry.space_group_name_H-M   'P 1'
#
loop_
_entity.id
_entity.type
_entity.pdbx_description
1 polymer ?
#
loop_
_entity_poly.entity_id
_entity_poly.type
_entity_poly.pdbx_seq_one_letter_code
_entity_poly.pdbx_strand_id
1 'polypeptide(L)'
;MNELVAPFLSLSMICLMWLNFCQFLKKHQVISSEVSRKCIHIGTGVIFLLVWRIFPQFNWWSRIVVALVPLIISFQYTLIGLGLINDLKTVNSMSRSGSPRELLLGPLSYGVIISSLPIFYWFSPISVITIGVLCLGDGFAAIFGSKYGVKRIPYNREKTLIGSLAFFVCSFIGTFILLLLLQDRLLYPPIILVPSLFLVCLISTIVESLPLRDWDNITVSLCSVVTLTLLGY
;
A
#
# COMPACT_ATOMS: atom_id res chain seq x y z
N MET A 1 -10.06 4.34 25.69
CA MET A 1 -10.48 3.21 24.82
C MET A 1 -11.80 3.49 24.10
N ASN A 2 -12.84 4.00 24.76
CA ASN A 2 -14.14 4.28 24.12
C ASN A 2 -14.05 5.21 22.89
N GLU A 3 -13.17 6.21 22.91
CA GLU A 3 -12.93 7.12 21.76
C GLU A 3 -12.25 6.47 20.55
N LEU A 4 -11.70 5.26 20.70
CA LEU A 4 -11.02 4.52 19.62
C LEU A 4 -11.94 3.51 18.94
N VAL A 5 -13.06 3.14 19.59
CA VAL A 5 -14.01 2.16 19.08
C VAL A 5 -14.67 2.66 17.80
N ALA A 6 -15.20 3.89 17.81
CA ALA A 6 -15.84 4.45 16.62
C ALA A 6 -14.86 4.59 15.44
N PRO A 7 -13.65 5.17 15.59
CA PRO A 7 -12.65 5.20 14.51
C PRO A 7 -12.26 3.82 13.97
N PHE A 8 -12.07 2.84 14.86
CA PHE A 8 -11.75 1.46 14.47
C PHE A 8 -12.86 0.82 13.65
N LEU A 9 -14.12 0.96 14.08
CA LEU A 9 -15.28 0.44 13.36
C LEU A 9 -15.46 1.15 12.02
N SER A 10 -15.28 2.48 11.97
CA SER A 10 -15.35 3.25 10.73
C SER A 10 -14.27 2.82 9.73
N LEU A 11 -13.01 2.68 10.17
CA LEU A 11 -11.93 2.17 9.31
C LEU A 11 -12.26 0.79 8.75
N SER A 12 -12.65 -0.13 9.63
CA SER A 12 -13.01 -1.49 9.25
C SER A 12 -14.16 -1.51 8.23
N MET A 13 -15.22 -0.74 8.49
CA MET A 13 -16.37 -0.64 7.61
C MET A 13 -16.01 -0.07 6.23
N ILE A 14 -15.26 1.04 6.18
CA ILE A 14 -14.87 1.68 4.91
C ILE A 14 -13.96 0.75 4.09
N CYS A 15 -13.00 0.08 4.73
CA CYS A 15 -12.15 -0.90 4.05
C CYS A 15 -12.97 -2.07 3.50
N LEU A 16 -13.91 -2.62 4.28
CA LEU A 16 -14.79 -3.70 3.83
C LEU A 16 -15.70 -3.26 2.68
N MET A 17 -16.25 -2.04 2.74
CA MET A 17 -17.05 -1.47 1.64
C MET A 17 -16.22 -1.34 0.37
N TRP A 18 -14.99 -0.87 0.45
CA TRP A 18 -14.08 -0.79 -0.70
C TRP A 18 -13.75 -2.16 -1.28
N LEU A 19 -13.41 -3.13 -0.44
CA LEU A 19 -13.16 -4.52 -0.86
C LEU A 19 -14.36 -5.11 -1.59
N ASN A 20 -15.55 -4.99 -1.00
CA ASN A 20 -16.80 -5.48 -1.59
C ASN A 20 -17.12 -4.77 -2.91
N PHE A 21 -16.86 -3.47 -3.01
CA PHE A 21 -17.04 -2.72 -4.24
C PHE A 21 -16.11 -3.22 -5.36
N CYS A 22 -14.82 -3.41 -5.08
CA CYS A 22 -13.88 -3.95 -6.06
C CYS A 22 -14.24 -5.39 -6.49
N GLN A 23 -14.73 -6.21 -5.55
CA GLN A 23 -15.22 -7.57 -5.84
C GLN A 23 -16.51 -7.56 -6.66
N PHE A 24 -17.43 -6.63 -6.39
CA PHE A 24 -18.65 -6.44 -7.16
C PHE A 24 -18.33 -6.12 -8.62
N LEU A 25 -17.44 -5.15 -8.87
CA LEU A 25 -17.01 -4.79 -10.23
C LEU A 25 -16.38 -5.99 -10.97
N LYS A 26 -15.57 -6.78 -10.27
CA LYS A 26 -14.98 -8.02 -10.82
C LYS A 26 -16.05 -9.06 -11.14
N LYS A 27 -16.99 -9.30 -10.22
CA LYS A 27 -18.07 -10.30 -10.37
C LYS A 27 -18.95 -9.98 -11.58
N HIS A 28 -19.22 -8.70 -11.82
CA HIS A 28 -19.97 -8.23 -12.98
C HIS A 28 -19.11 -8.02 -14.23
N GLN A 29 -17.86 -8.51 -14.24
CA GLN A 29 -16.92 -8.46 -15.37
C GLN A 29 -16.64 -7.04 -15.89
N VAL A 30 -16.86 -6.01 -15.07
CA VAL A 30 -16.54 -4.61 -15.40
C VAL A 30 -15.03 -4.41 -15.44
N ILE A 31 -14.30 -5.11 -14.57
CA ILE A 31 -12.83 -5.07 -14.47
C ILE A 31 -12.26 -6.49 -14.39
N SER A 32 -11.02 -6.65 -14.87
CA SER A 32 -10.30 -7.93 -14.77
C SER A 32 -9.89 -8.26 -13.33
N SER A 33 -9.56 -9.53 -13.06
CA SER A 33 -9.06 -9.96 -11.75
C SER A 33 -7.79 -9.19 -11.33
N GLU A 34 -6.90 -8.92 -12.29
CA GLU A 34 -5.67 -8.17 -12.05
C GLU A 34 -5.95 -6.72 -11.66
N VAL A 35 -6.83 -6.04 -12.41
CA VAL A 35 -7.22 -4.65 -12.12
C VAL A 35 -7.93 -4.59 -10.77
N SER A 36 -8.83 -5.52 -10.47
CA SER A 36 -9.52 -5.59 -9.17
C SER A 36 -8.54 -5.68 -8.00
N ARG A 37 -7.55 -6.59 -8.08
CA ARG A 37 -6.50 -6.71 -7.04
C ARG A 37 -5.70 -5.42 -6.87
N LYS A 38 -5.34 -4.74 -7.98
CA LYS A 38 -4.58 -3.49 -7.92
C LYS A 38 -5.43 -2.31 -7.43
N CYS A 39 -6.73 -2.27 -7.72
CA CYS A 39 -7.66 -1.32 -7.10
C CYS A 39 -7.79 -1.56 -5.59
N ILE A 40 -7.86 -2.81 -5.15
CA ILE A 40 -7.83 -3.15 -3.71
C ILE A 40 -6.54 -2.62 -3.09
N HIS A 41 -5.37 -2.92 -3.66
CA HIS A 41 -4.06 -2.45 -3.19
C HIS A 41 -3.96 -0.92 -3.07
N ILE A 42 -4.33 -0.19 -4.14
CA ILE A 42 -4.28 1.29 -4.15
C ILE A 42 -5.27 1.87 -3.13
N GLY A 43 -6.53 1.46 -3.25
CA GLY A 43 -7.61 2.09 -2.50
C GLY A 43 -7.53 1.77 -1.00
N THR A 44 -7.16 0.55 -0.61
CA THR A 44 -6.98 0.22 0.81
C THR A 44 -5.85 1.04 1.44
N GLY A 45 -4.71 1.22 0.78
CA GLY A 45 -3.61 2.06 1.29
C GLY A 45 -4.00 3.54 1.41
N VAL A 46 -4.69 4.10 0.41
CA VAL A 46 -5.18 5.49 0.44
C VAL A 46 -6.23 5.69 1.53
N ILE A 47 -7.24 4.83 1.58
CA ILE A 47 -8.30 4.87 2.60
C ILE A 47 -7.67 4.77 3.99
N PHE A 48 -6.74 3.83 4.18
CA PHE A 48 -6.07 3.61 5.45
C PHE A 48 -5.42 4.90 5.97
N LEU A 49 -4.65 5.60 5.14
CA LEU A 49 -4.04 6.89 5.49
C LEU A 49 -5.07 7.98 5.79
N LEU A 50 -6.08 8.15 4.93
CA LEU A 50 -7.06 9.22 5.11
C LEU A 50 -7.90 9.04 6.38
N VAL A 51 -8.21 7.79 6.73
CA VAL A 51 -8.97 7.46 7.93
C VAL A 51 -8.12 7.64 9.20
N TRP A 52 -6.79 7.77 9.13
CA TRP A 52 -6.02 8.16 10.33
C TRP A 52 -6.51 9.49 10.92
N ARG A 53 -7.07 10.39 10.11
CA ARG A 53 -7.58 11.69 10.52
C ARG A 53 -8.65 11.63 11.62
N ILE A 54 -9.45 10.56 11.64
CA ILE A 54 -10.52 10.38 12.64
C ILE A 54 -10.02 9.76 13.95
N PHE A 55 -8.77 9.27 13.98
CA PHE A 55 -8.15 8.80 15.22
C PHE A 55 -7.61 9.98 16.03
N PRO A 56 -7.73 9.96 17.37
CA PRO A 56 -7.14 10.98 18.22
C PRO A 56 -5.61 11.01 18.06
N GLN A 57 -5.08 12.14 17.60
CA GLN A 57 -3.66 12.29 17.24
C GLN A 57 -2.71 12.08 18.43
N PHE A 58 -3.07 12.62 19.59
CA PHE A 58 -2.24 12.59 20.81
C PHE A 58 -2.46 11.33 21.68
N ASN A 59 -3.41 10.47 21.31
CA ASN A 59 -3.60 9.20 22.01
C ASN A 59 -2.60 8.16 21.47
N TRP A 60 -1.70 7.70 22.33
CA TRP A 60 -0.70 6.67 22.00
C TRP A 60 -1.33 5.40 21.43
N TRP A 61 -2.49 4.99 21.96
CA TRP A 61 -3.19 3.77 21.55
C TRP A 61 -3.76 3.85 20.13
N SER A 62 -3.94 5.04 19.56
CA SER A 62 -4.39 5.20 18.16
C SER A 62 -3.48 4.47 17.18
N ARG A 63 -2.17 4.50 17.43
CA ARG A 63 -1.13 3.83 16.62
C ARG A 63 -1.33 2.33 16.56
N ILE A 64 -1.65 1.74 17.70
CA ILE A 64 -1.85 0.30 17.85
C ILE A 64 -3.19 -0.10 17.26
N VAL A 65 -4.26 0.61 17.63
CA VAL A 65 -5.63 0.27 17.18
C VAL A 65 -5.78 0.37 15.67
N VAL A 66 -5.17 1.38 15.03
CA VAL A 66 -5.22 1.50 13.57
C VAL A 66 -4.44 0.37 12.91
N ALA A 67 -3.30 -0.04 13.47
CA ALA A 67 -2.47 -1.13 12.96
C ALA A 67 -3.16 -2.49 13.10
N LEU A 68 -4.04 -2.67 14.09
CA LEU A 68 -4.77 -3.92 14.28
C LEU A 68 -5.63 -4.29 13.06
N VAL A 69 -6.20 -3.33 12.34
CA VAL A 69 -7.07 -3.62 11.18
C VAL A 69 -6.31 -4.39 10.09
N PRO A 70 -5.19 -3.88 9.52
CA PRO A 70 -4.40 -4.63 8.56
C PRO A 70 -3.72 -5.87 9.17
N LEU A 71 -3.37 -5.87 10.47
CA LEU A 71 -2.81 -7.06 11.12
C LEU A 71 -3.80 -8.22 11.19
N ILE A 72 -5.08 -7.96 11.50
CA ILE A 72 -6.11 -9.00 11.54
C ILE A 72 -6.29 -9.62 10.15
N ILE A 73 -6.30 -8.80 9.10
CA ILE A 73 -6.39 -9.28 7.71
C ILE A 73 -5.13 -10.07 7.33
N SER A 74 -3.94 -9.59 7.73
CA SER A 74 -2.67 -10.29 7.50
C SER A 74 -2.62 -11.65 8.20
N PHE A 75 -3.16 -11.72 9.43
CA PHE A 75 -3.29 -12.96 10.16
C PHE A 75 -4.24 -13.93 9.44
N GLN A 76 -5.38 -13.45 8.94
CA GLN A 76 -6.29 -14.25 8.11
C GLN A 76 -5.58 -14.77 6.85
N TYR A 77 -4.80 -13.94 6.15
CA TYR A 77 -4.01 -14.38 4.99
C TYR A 77 -2.99 -15.47 5.35
N THR A 78 -2.39 -15.37 6.53
CA THR A 78 -1.48 -16.41 7.05
C THR A 78 -2.22 -17.73 7.24
N LEU A 79 -3.39 -17.72 7.89
CA LEU A 79 -4.18 -18.92 8.11
C LEU A 79 -4.65 -19.56 6.80
N ILE A 80 -5.09 -18.76 5.82
CA ILE A 80 -5.49 -19.25 4.50
C ILE A 80 -4.28 -19.81 3.74
N GLY A 81 -3.16 -19.10 3.74
CA GLY A 81 -1.96 -19.49 3.00
C GLY A 81 -1.29 -20.76 3.55
N LEU A 82 -1.41 -21.01 4.86
CA LEU A 82 -0.99 -22.26 5.51
C LEU A 82 -2.00 -23.41 5.33
N GLY A 83 -3.18 -23.15 4.74
CA GLY A 83 -4.22 -24.15 4.54
C GLY A 83 -5.03 -24.48 5.81
N LEU A 84 -4.96 -23.63 6.84
CA LEU A 84 -5.72 -23.79 8.09
C LEU A 84 -7.17 -23.29 7.95
N ILE A 85 -7.42 -22.38 7.00
CA ILE A 85 -8.75 -21.86 6.66
C ILE A 85 -8.99 -21.98 5.15
N ASN A 86 -10.16 -22.48 4.77
CA ASN A 86 -10.60 -22.55 3.37
C ASN A 86 -11.45 -21.32 3.02
N ASP A 87 -10.82 -20.31 2.41
CA ASP A 87 -11.49 -19.11 1.90
C ASP A 87 -11.13 -18.86 0.43
N LEU A 88 -11.89 -19.51 -0.45
CA LEU A 88 -11.71 -19.38 -1.90
C LEU A 88 -12.01 -17.97 -2.42
N LYS A 89 -12.86 -17.19 -1.75
CA LYS A 89 -13.20 -15.82 -2.19
C LYS A 89 -11.98 -14.92 -2.06
N THR A 90 -11.28 -15.02 -0.93
CA THR A 90 -10.04 -14.28 -0.69
C THR A 90 -8.93 -14.74 -1.63
N VAL A 91 -8.74 -16.05 -1.81
CA VAL A 91 -7.74 -16.59 -2.74
C VAL A 91 -7.97 -16.11 -4.16
N ASN A 92 -9.20 -16.22 -4.67
CA ASN A 92 -9.55 -15.77 -6.02
C ASN A 92 -9.34 -14.26 -6.21
N SER A 93 -9.42 -13.46 -5.15
CA SER A 93 -9.28 -12.00 -5.21
C SER A 93 -7.83 -11.54 -5.10
N MET A 94 -7.01 -12.25 -4.32
CA MET A 94 -5.66 -11.81 -3.98
C MET A 94 -4.55 -12.58 -4.71
N SER A 95 -4.76 -13.85 -5.08
CA SER A 95 -3.78 -14.67 -5.78
C SER A 95 -3.77 -14.41 -7.30
N ARG A 96 -2.58 -14.48 -7.91
CA ARG A 96 -2.34 -14.50 -9.36
C ARG A 96 -2.69 -15.87 -9.96
N SER A 97 -2.20 -16.95 -9.37
CA SER A 97 -2.40 -18.32 -9.88
C SER A 97 -3.64 -19.03 -9.34
N GLY A 98 -4.29 -18.47 -8.31
CA GLY A 98 -5.32 -19.16 -7.53
C GLY A 98 -4.74 -20.04 -6.41
N SER A 99 -3.43 -20.01 -6.18
CA SER A 99 -2.78 -20.72 -5.08
C SER A 99 -2.93 -19.95 -3.75
N PRO A 100 -3.47 -20.57 -2.68
CA PRO A 100 -3.52 -19.96 -1.36
C PRO A 100 -2.14 -19.53 -0.83
N ARG A 101 -1.07 -20.25 -1.20
CA ARG A 101 0.30 -19.96 -0.73
C ARG A 101 0.81 -18.58 -1.15
N GLU A 102 0.32 -18.04 -2.27
CA GLU A 102 0.72 -16.70 -2.71
C GLU A 102 0.28 -15.59 -1.74
N LEU A 103 -0.72 -15.86 -0.88
CA LEU A 103 -1.13 -14.90 0.15
C LEU A 103 -0.02 -14.68 1.19
N LEU A 104 0.88 -15.64 1.39
CA LEU A 104 2.02 -15.54 2.32
C LEU A 104 3.15 -14.64 1.79
N LEU A 105 3.08 -14.23 0.52
CA LEU A 105 4.08 -13.41 -0.13
C LEU A 105 3.61 -11.95 -0.16
N GLY A 106 3.45 -11.38 -1.36
CA GLY A 106 3.09 -9.96 -1.56
C GLY A 106 1.93 -9.44 -0.68
N PRO A 107 0.78 -10.15 -0.57
CA PRO A 107 -0.34 -9.71 0.27
C PRO A 107 0.00 -9.64 1.77
N LEU A 108 0.62 -10.69 2.32
CA LEU A 108 1.04 -10.70 3.73
C LEU A 108 2.11 -9.65 3.99
N SER A 109 3.13 -9.55 3.13
CA SER A 109 4.19 -8.56 3.29
C SER A 109 3.64 -7.13 3.27
N TYR A 110 2.69 -6.85 2.37
CA TYR A 110 2.03 -5.55 2.29
C TYR A 110 1.29 -5.22 3.59
N GLY A 111 0.49 -6.16 4.09
CA GLY A 111 -0.26 -5.98 5.32
C GLY A 111 0.64 -5.76 6.54
N VAL A 112 1.75 -6.50 6.66
CA VAL A 112 2.74 -6.31 7.73
C VAL A 112 3.41 -4.94 7.65
N ILE A 113 3.83 -4.50 6.45
CA ILE A 113 4.45 -3.19 6.24
C ILE A 113 3.49 -2.08 6.66
N ILE A 114 2.28 -2.05 6.09
CA ILE A 114 1.27 -1.02 6.38
C ILE A 114 0.89 -0.99 7.86
N SER A 115 0.90 -2.15 8.53
CA SER A 115 0.65 -2.23 9.97
C SER A 115 1.79 -1.68 10.81
N SER A 116 3.04 -1.91 10.41
CA SER A 116 4.22 -1.49 11.16
C SER A 116 4.44 0.03 11.15
N LEU A 117 4.12 0.69 10.03
CA LEU A 117 4.36 2.13 9.84
C LEU A 117 3.64 3.03 10.85
N PRO A 118 2.34 2.90 11.18
CA PRO A 118 1.72 3.71 12.24
C PRO A 118 2.28 3.42 13.63
N ILE A 119 2.74 2.19 13.90
CA ILE A 119 3.30 1.81 15.21
C ILE A 119 4.58 2.60 15.46
N PHE A 120 5.48 2.63 14.48
CA PHE A 120 6.81 3.27 14.61
C PHE A 120 6.82 4.74 14.19
N TYR A 121 6.01 5.14 13.21
CA TYR A 121 6.10 6.41 12.50
C TYR A 121 4.74 7.15 12.40
N TRP A 122 3.97 7.15 13.49
CA TRP A 122 2.65 7.80 13.54
C TRP A 122 2.66 9.25 13.07
N PHE A 123 1.89 9.56 12.02
CA PHE A 123 1.85 10.88 11.35
C PHE A 123 3.24 11.47 11.01
N SER A 124 4.27 10.63 10.86
CA SER A 124 5.58 11.05 10.35
C SER A 124 5.59 11.04 8.81
N PRO A 125 6.37 11.93 8.17
CA PRO A 125 6.66 11.84 6.74
C PRO A 125 7.06 10.42 6.30
N ILE A 126 7.77 9.67 7.14
CA ILE A 126 8.15 8.28 6.87
C ILE A 126 6.93 7.43 6.52
N SER A 127 5.94 7.39 7.41
CA SER A 127 4.76 6.54 7.18
C SER A 127 3.94 6.97 5.96
N VAL A 128 3.70 8.26 5.78
CA VAL A 128 2.80 8.76 4.73
C VAL A 128 3.46 8.58 3.37
N ILE A 129 4.74 8.91 3.27
CA ILE A 129 5.50 8.74 2.03
C ILE A 129 5.67 7.26 1.70
N THR A 130 6.08 6.42 2.66
CA THR A 130 6.27 4.99 2.39
C THR A 130 4.98 4.30 2.00
N ILE A 131 3.85 4.55 2.69
CA ILE A 131 2.55 3.99 2.30
C ILE A 131 2.13 4.50 0.92
N GLY A 132 2.26 5.80 0.67
CA GLY A 132 1.90 6.42 -0.61
C GLY A 132 2.69 5.82 -1.78
N VAL A 133 4.02 5.74 -1.68
CA VAL A 133 4.88 5.12 -2.70
C VAL A 133 4.52 3.64 -2.91
N LEU A 134 4.31 2.89 -1.83
CA LEU A 134 3.95 1.48 -1.93
C LEU A 134 2.59 1.25 -2.59
N CYS A 135 1.54 1.98 -2.18
CA CYS A 135 0.18 1.73 -2.65
C CYS A 135 -0.08 2.35 -4.03
N LEU A 136 0.36 3.59 -4.27
CA LEU A 136 0.13 4.29 -5.53
C LEU A 136 1.15 3.85 -6.58
N GLY A 137 2.43 3.76 -6.23
CA GLY A 137 3.49 3.36 -7.14
C GLY A 137 3.26 1.97 -7.72
N ASP A 138 3.33 0.93 -6.88
CA ASP A 138 3.17 -0.47 -7.34
C ASP A 138 1.78 -0.73 -7.96
N GLY A 139 0.75 -0.07 -7.42
CA GLY A 139 -0.61 -0.14 -7.94
C GLY A 139 -0.70 0.31 -9.40
N PHE A 140 -0.30 1.55 -9.67
CA PHE A 140 -0.39 2.13 -11.01
C PHE A 140 0.69 1.59 -11.97
N ALA A 141 1.88 1.25 -11.48
CA ALA A 141 2.92 0.61 -12.29
C ALA A 141 2.43 -0.67 -12.96
N ALA A 142 1.68 -1.50 -12.23
CA ALA A 142 1.09 -2.70 -12.79
C ALA A 142 -0.03 -2.39 -13.79
N ILE A 143 -0.93 -1.45 -13.49
CA ILE A 143 -2.06 -1.09 -14.37
C ILE A 143 -1.57 -0.52 -15.70
N PHE A 144 -0.68 0.47 -15.67
CA PHE A 144 -0.13 1.09 -16.87
C PHE A 144 0.89 0.19 -17.56
N GLY A 145 1.68 -0.55 -16.79
CA GLY A 145 2.69 -1.47 -17.29
C GLY A 145 2.10 -2.65 -18.06
N SER A 146 0.98 -3.23 -17.60
CA SER A 146 0.30 -4.32 -18.30
C SER A 146 -0.48 -3.83 -19.53
N LYS A 147 -1.10 -2.64 -19.44
CA LYS A 147 -1.95 -2.10 -20.52
C LYS A 147 -1.17 -1.43 -21.65
N TYR A 148 -0.09 -0.71 -21.33
CA TYR A 148 0.64 0.12 -22.30
C TYR A 148 2.12 -0.25 -22.42
N GLY A 149 2.66 -1.10 -21.53
CA GLY A 149 4.08 -1.41 -21.46
C GLY A 149 4.59 -2.33 -22.57
N VAL A 150 5.02 -1.74 -23.69
CA VAL A 150 5.63 -2.48 -24.81
C VAL A 150 7.12 -2.77 -24.53
N LYS A 151 7.89 -1.75 -24.15
CA LYS A 151 9.34 -1.87 -23.96
C LYS A 151 9.68 -2.39 -22.55
N ARG A 152 10.27 -3.58 -22.50
CA ARG A 152 10.74 -4.24 -21.26
C ARG A 152 12.06 -3.65 -20.79
N ILE A 153 12.30 -3.72 -19.49
CA ILE A 153 13.58 -3.31 -18.89
C ILE A 153 14.64 -4.37 -19.23
N PRO A 154 15.85 -4.01 -19.72
CA PRO A 154 16.83 -4.98 -20.20
C PRO A 154 17.22 -6.05 -19.17
N TYR A 155 17.39 -5.65 -17.90
CA TYR A 155 17.76 -6.52 -16.78
C TYR A 155 16.57 -7.11 -16.02
N ASN A 156 15.34 -6.70 -16.34
CA ASN A 156 14.13 -7.24 -15.73
C ASN A 156 13.00 -7.29 -16.77
N ARG A 157 12.82 -8.47 -17.38
CA ARG A 157 11.85 -8.66 -18.46
C ARG A 157 10.40 -8.65 -17.99
N GLU A 158 10.14 -8.77 -16.69
CA GLU A 158 8.80 -8.75 -16.12
C GLU A 158 8.25 -7.32 -16.02
N LYS A 159 9.16 -6.35 -15.85
CA LYS A 159 8.83 -4.94 -15.74
C LYS A 159 8.95 -4.21 -17.07
N THR A 160 8.26 -3.09 -17.19
CA THR A 160 8.23 -2.26 -18.41
C THR A 160 8.66 -0.85 -18.09
N LEU A 161 9.25 -0.15 -19.06
CA LEU A 161 9.65 1.24 -18.87
C LEU A 161 8.45 2.15 -18.54
N ILE A 162 7.30 1.87 -19.15
CA ILE A 162 6.04 2.60 -18.87
C ILE A 162 5.55 2.29 -17.45
N GLY A 163 5.70 1.05 -16.99
CA GLY A 163 5.38 0.66 -15.61
C GLY A 163 6.22 1.43 -14.60
N SER A 164 7.54 1.48 -14.77
CA SER A 164 8.42 2.22 -13.84
C SER A 164 8.25 3.75 -13.94
N LEU A 165 7.95 4.29 -15.12
CA LEU A 165 7.57 5.71 -15.25
C LEU A 165 6.25 5.99 -14.52
N ALA A 166 5.25 5.13 -14.67
CA ALA A 166 3.99 5.24 -13.94
C ALA A 166 4.20 5.10 -12.43
N PHE A 167 5.07 4.19 -11.99
CA PHE A 167 5.49 4.08 -10.60
C PHE A 167 5.99 5.43 -10.08
N PHE A 168 6.96 6.04 -10.76
CA PHE A 168 7.56 7.30 -10.35
C PHE A 168 6.52 8.43 -10.27
N VAL A 169 5.78 8.65 -11.36
CA VAL A 169 4.84 9.77 -11.48
C VAL A 169 3.68 9.62 -10.50
N CYS A 170 3.07 8.44 -10.41
CA CYS A 170 1.95 8.20 -9.51
C CYS A 170 2.36 8.19 -8.05
N SER A 171 3.55 7.67 -7.72
CA SER A 171 4.12 7.80 -6.37
C SER A 171 4.31 9.26 -6.01
N PHE A 172 4.96 10.05 -6.87
CA PHE A 172 5.27 11.44 -6.57
C PHE A 172 4.02 12.30 -6.44
N ILE A 173 3.17 12.33 -7.47
CA ILE A 173 1.98 13.18 -7.49
C ILE A 173 0.96 12.70 -6.45
N GLY A 174 0.67 11.41 -6.41
CA GLY A 174 -0.36 10.88 -5.51
C GLY A 174 0.05 10.99 -4.05
N THR A 175 1.32 10.72 -3.72
CA THR A 175 1.81 10.88 -2.34
C THR A 175 1.88 12.36 -1.94
N PHE A 176 2.23 13.26 -2.86
CA PHE A 176 2.15 14.70 -2.58
C PHE A 176 0.72 15.15 -2.27
N ILE A 177 -0.28 14.66 -3.01
CA ILE A 177 -1.70 14.90 -2.70
C ILE A 177 -2.05 14.35 -1.31
N LEU A 178 -1.60 13.15 -0.94
CA LEU A 178 -1.83 12.58 0.39
C LEU A 178 -1.21 13.45 1.50
N LEU A 179 -0.01 13.97 1.28
CA LEU A 179 0.63 14.92 2.21
C LEU A 179 -0.20 16.20 2.36
N LEU A 180 -0.74 16.76 1.27
CA LEU A 180 -1.62 17.93 1.32
C LEU A 180 -2.92 17.66 2.09
N LEU A 181 -3.52 16.48 1.91
CA LEU A 181 -4.75 16.08 2.61
C LEU A 181 -4.54 15.82 4.11
N LEU A 182 -3.31 15.54 4.53
CA LEU A 182 -2.93 15.27 5.92
C LEU A 182 -2.12 16.40 6.56
N GLN A 183 -1.95 17.54 5.88
CA GLN A 183 -1.00 18.60 6.25
C GLN A 183 -1.17 19.13 7.68
N ASP A 184 -2.40 19.20 8.20
CA ASP A 184 -2.71 19.67 9.55
C ASP A 184 -2.37 18.66 10.65
N ARG A 185 -2.04 17.42 10.27
CA ARG A 185 -1.58 16.36 11.18
C ARG A 185 -0.07 16.15 11.15
N LEU A 186 0.61 16.67 10.12
CA LEU A 186 2.04 16.50 9.91
C LEU A 186 2.85 17.54 10.69
N LEU A 187 4.06 17.14 11.10
CA LEU A 187 5.03 18.06 11.72
C LEU A 187 5.62 19.06 10.71
N TYR A 188 5.74 18.64 9.45
CA TYR A 188 6.34 19.43 8.37
C TYR A 188 5.29 19.80 7.33
N PRO A 189 5.29 21.04 6.81
CA PRO A 189 4.41 21.41 5.71
C PRO A 189 4.81 20.64 4.44
N PRO A 190 3.83 20.14 3.64
CA PRO A 190 4.10 19.28 2.48
C PRO A 190 5.10 19.86 1.47
N ILE A 191 5.13 21.19 1.30
CA ILE A 191 6.03 21.84 0.34
C ILE A 191 7.51 21.63 0.66
N ILE A 192 7.87 21.56 1.95
CA ILE A 192 9.25 21.32 2.40
C ILE A 192 9.66 19.87 2.14
N LEU A 193 8.70 18.94 2.13
CA LEU A 193 8.95 17.52 1.90
C LEU A 193 9.16 17.16 0.42
N VAL A 194 8.90 18.09 -0.52
CA VAL A 194 8.96 17.83 -1.97
C VAL A 194 10.33 17.29 -2.43
N PRO A 195 11.48 17.86 -2.03
CA PRO A 195 12.78 17.33 -2.44
C PRO A 195 13.02 15.90 -1.93
N SER A 196 12.65 15.63 -0.67
CA SER A 196 12.78 14.30 -0.07
C SER A 196 11.84 13.29 -0.72
N LEU A 197 10.59 13.69 -1.02
CA LEU A 197 9.63 12.87 -1.74
C LEU A 197 10.14 12.53 -3.14
N PHE A 198 10.65 13.51 -3.88
CA PHE A 198 11.23 13.29 -5.21
C PHE A 198 12.36 12.25 -5.16
N LEU A 199 13.29 12.41 -4.21
CA LEU A 199 14.43 11.50 -4.05
C LEU A 199 13.96 10.08 -3.69
N VAL A 200 13.02 9.95 -2.74
CA VAL A 200 12.45 8.66 -2.34
C VAL A 200 11.74 7.98 -3.51
N CYS A 201 10.93 8.72 -4.29
CA CYS A 201 10.28 8.18 -5.47
C CYS A 201 11.30 7.71 -6.50
N LEU A 202 12.36 8.50 -6.75
CA LEU A 202 13.40 8.14 -7.71
C LEU A 202 14.12 6.85 -7.30
N ILE A 203 14.58 6.76 -6.06
CA ILE A 203 15.29 5.57 -5.57
C ILE A 203 14.34 4.37 -5.54
N SER A 204 13.11 4.54 -5.07
CA SER A 204 12.11 3.47 -5.05
C SER A 204 11.76 2.95 -6.44
N THR A 205 11.72 3.81 -7.47
CA THR A 205 11.55 3.40 -8.87
C THR A 205 12.73 2.54 -9.34
N ILE A 206 13.96 2.89 -8.97
CA ILE A 206 15.13 2.09 -9.30
C ILE A 206 15.03 0.72 -8.61
N VAL A 207 14.69 0.67 -7.33
CA VAL A 207 14.52 -0.59 -6.58
C VAL A 207 13.39 -1.44 -7.16
N GLU A 208 12.26 -0.83 -7.51
CA GLU A 208 11.12 -1.51 -8.14
C GLU A 208 11.47 -2.14 -9.49
N SER A 209 12.37 -1.51 -10.24
CA SER A 209 12.80 -2.03 -11.54
C SER A 209 13.66 -3.29 -11.45
N LEU A 210 14.24 -3.60 -10.28
CA LEU A 210 15.11 -4.77 -10.07
C LEU A 210 14.30 -6.08 -10.13
N PRO A 211 14.93 -7.21 -10.50
CA PRO A 211 14.26 -8.52 -10.63
C PRO A 211 13.98 -9.18 -9.27
N LEU A 212 13.19 -8.53 -8.42
CA LEU A 212 12.93 -8.92 -7.03
C LEU A 212 11.55 -9.56 -6.79
N ARG A 213 10.79 -9.86 -7.86
CA ARG A 213 9.45 -10.54 -7.87
C ARG A 213 8.59 -10.32 -6.61
N ASP A 214 8.65 -11.22 -5.64
CA ASP A 214 7.77 -11.27 -4.48
C ASP A 214 8.26 -10.41 -3.29
N TRP A 215 9.49 -9.89 -3.40
CA TRP A 215 10.14 -9.03 -2.40
C TRP A 215 10.06 -7.54 -2.76
N ASP A 216 9.41 -7.19 -3.88
CA ASP A 216 9.33 -5.81 -4.37
C ASP A 216 8.70 -4.88 -3.33
N ASN A 217 7.58 -5.27 -2.73
CA ASN A 217 6.92 -4.50 -1.68
C ASN A 217 7.85 -4.24 -0.48
N ILE A 218 8.55 -5.28 0.00
CA ILE A 218 9.47 -5.17 1.14
C ILE A 218 10.63 -4.24 0.80
N THR A 219 11.26 -4.46 -0.35
CA THR A 219 12.46 -3.73 -0.77
C THR A 219 12.16 -2.26 -1.05
N VAL A 220 11.04 -1.95 -1.73
CA VAL A 220 10.56 -0.58 -1.94
C VAL A 220 10.26 0.12 -0.62
N SER A 221 9.54 -0.54 0.30
CA SER A 221 9.20 0.07 1.59
C SER A 221 10.42 0.29 2.48
N LEU A 222 11.31 -0.70 2.60
CA LEU A 222 12.56 -0.55 3.35
C LEU A 222 13.43 0.55 2.77
N CYS A 223 13.56 0.61 1.44
CA CYS A 223 14.31 1.66 0.78
C CYS A 223 13.72 3.05 1.07
N SER A 224 12.39 3.18 1.03
CA SER A 224 11.70 4.43 1.35
C SER A 224 11.96 4.87 2.80
N VAL A 225 11.80 3.95 3.76
CA VAL A 225 12.06 4.22 5.18
C VAL A 225 13.52 4.61 5.41
N VAL A 226 14.48 3.81 4.92
CA VAL A 226 15.92 4.07 5.08
C VAL A 226 16.30 5.41 4.48
N THR A 227 15.82 5.72 3.27
CA THR A 227 16.10 7.01 2.61
C THR A 227 15.61 8.17 3.46
N LEU A 228 14.38 8.10 3.98
CA LEU A 228 13.81 9.18 4.79
C LEU A 228 14.51 9.31 6.14
N THR A 229 14.86 8.21 6.80
CA THR A 229 15.65 8.24 8.04
C THR A 229 17.03 8.85 7.81
N LEU A 230 17.70 8.54 6.69
CA LEU A 230 18.98 9.17 6.34
C LEU A 230 18.86 10.67 6.04
N LEU A 231 17.69 11.13 5.62
CA LEU A 231 17.38 12.54 5.42
C LEU A 231 16.99 13.26 6.73
N GLY A 232 16.94 12.55 7.86
CA GLY A 232 16.70 13.12 9.19
C GLY A 232 15.24 13.19 9.64
N TYR A 233 14.35 12.39 9.05
CA TYR A 233 12.94 12.26 9.47
C TYR A 233 12.69 11.14 10.48
#